data_AF-A0A6I4XIT2-F1
#
_entry.id   AF-A0A6I4XIT2-F1
#
_cell.length_a   1.000
_cell.length_b   1.000
_cell.length_c   1.000
_cell.angle_alpha   90.00
_cell.angle_beta   90.00
_cell.angle_gamma   90.00
#
_symmetry.space_group_name_H-M   'P 1'
#
loop_
_entity.id
_entity.type
_entity.pdbx_description
1 polymer ?
#
loop_
_entity_poly.entity_id
_entity_poly.type
_entity_poly.pdbx_seq_one_letter_code
_entity_poly.pdbx_strand_id
1 'polypeptide(L)'
;VINKMIELNHGGFQTPLAIETSGHAAFQENYNLDDGAYVVAKILMLLPELKQNNQTLGDLIATLKQPAETNEFRFKITAEDITCYGQQVLRDFELFVENQADFAVDRENQEGVRGNVSGQYGSGWFLLRLSLHEPLLVLQVENDQSDKNACVIEKIATFLQKYEEIDSQQIENNLGN
;
A
#
# COMPACT_ATOMS: atom_id res chain seq x y z
N VAL A 1 0.10 13.54 2.00
CA VAL A 1 -1.00 13.75 1.01
C VAL A 1 -1.68 15.13 1.11
N ILE A 2 -1.92 15.68 2.31
CA ILE A 2 -2.67 16.96 2.50
C ILE A 2 -2.07 18.16 1.73
N ASN A 3 -0.74 18.34 1.76
CA ASN A 3 -0.09 19.43 1.01
C ASN A 3 -0.36 19.35 -0.50
N LYS A 4 -0.45 18.13 -1.05
CA LYS A 4 -0.75 17.94 -2.47
C LYS A 4 -2.19 18.31 -2.80
N MET A 5 -3.15 18.02 -1.93
CA MET A 5 -4.53 18.50 -2.05
C MET A 5 -4.58 20.04 -2.07
N ILE A 6 -3.84 20.72 -1.20
CA ILE A 6 -3.77 22.19 -1.17
C ILE A 6 -3.18 22.73 -2.50
N GLU A 7 -2.08 22.16 -2.96
CA GLU A 7 -1.44 22.52 -4.25
C GLU A 7 -2.42 22.35 -5.43
N LEU A 8 -3.10 21.20 -5.52
CA LEU A 8 -4.05 20.89 -6.58
C LEU A 8 -5.27 21.83 -6.56
N ASN A 9 -5.82 22.10 -5.38
CA ASN A 9 -6.92 23.05 -5.22
C ASN A 9 -6.53 24.47 -5.65
N HIS A 10 -5.32 24.94 -5.33
CA HIS A 10 -4.81 26.22 -5.84
C HIS A 10 -4.60 26.22 -7.36
N GLY A 11 -4.28 25.06 -7.94
CA GLY A 11 -4.22 24.83 -9.38
C GLY A 11 -5.58 24.69 -10.08
N GLY A 12 -6.70 24.79 -9.34
CA GLY A 12 -8.06 24.71 -9.88
C GLY A 12 -8.66 23.29 -9.93
N PHE A 13 -7.92 22.26 -9.48
CA PHE A 13 -8.42 20.89 -9.40
C PHE A 13 -9.20 20.67 -8.10
N GLN A 14 -10.44 20.19 -8.21
CA GLN A 14 -11.29 19.94 -7.04
C GLN A 14 -10.83 18.69 -6.30
N THR A 15 -10.21 18.88 -5.14
CA THR A 15 -9.78 17.81 -4.25
C THR A 15 -10.39 18.04 -2.86
N PRO A 16 -11.63 17.54 -2.63
CA PRO A 16 -12.37 17.82 -1.39
C PRO A 16 -11.90 16.99 -0.18
N LEU A 17 -11.16 15.90 -0.43
CA LEU A 17 -10.65 14.98 0.58
C LEU A 17 -9.22 14.55 0.22
N ALA A 18 -8.33 14.66 1.19
CA ALA A 18 -7.05 13.96 1.24
C ALA A 18 -7.15 12.86 2.29
N ILE A 19 -6.73 11.63 1.96
CA ILE A 19 -6.70 10.52 2.90
C ILE A 19 -5.48 9.62 2.63
N GLU A 20 -4.92 9.05 3.69
CA GLU A 20 -3.80 8.10 3.65
C GLU A 20 -4.23 6.74 4.20
N THR A 21 -3.47 5.69 3.90
CA THR A 21 -3.75 4.32 4.37
C THR A 21 -3.73 4.17 5.89
N SER A 22 -3.05 5.07 6.60
CA SER A 22 -3.06 5.13 8.07
C SER A 22 -4.38 5.66 8.66
N GLY A 23 -5.29 6.16 7.82
CA GLY A 23 -6.57 6.76 8.25
C GLY A 23 -6.49 8.27 8.57
N HIS A 24 -5.33 8.91 8.42
CA HIS A 24 -5.22 10.37 8.47
C HIS A 24 -5.96 10.96 7.27
N ALA A 25 -6.79 11.97 7.54
CA ALA A 25 -7.67 12.52 6.52
C ALA A 25 -7.97 14.00 6.77
N ALA A 26 -8.00 14.76 5.68
CA ALA A 26 -8.31 16.18 5.70
C ALA A 26 -9.38 16.51 4.66
N PHE A 27 -10.44 17.16 5.13
CA PHE A 27 -11.49 17.69 4.26
C PHE A 27 -11.22 19.16 3.93
N GLN A 28 -11.42 19.54 2.68
CA GLN A 28 -11.28 20.94 2.23
C GLN A 28 -12.20 21.89 3.00
N GLU A 29 -13.44 21.46 3.25
CA GLU A 29 -14.44 22.20 4.04
C GLU A 29 -14.09 22.31 5.53
N ASN A 30 -13.18 21.47 6.03
CA ASN A 30 -12.64 21.54 7.40
C ASN A 30 -11.21 22.08 7.42
N TYR A 31 -10.97 23.14 6.66
CA TYR A 31 -9.72 23.91 6.64
C TYR A 31 -8.47 23.09 6.26
N ASN A 32 -8.65 21.96 5.56
CA ASN A 32 -7.57 21.02 5.23
C ASN A 32 -6.80 20.49 6.48
N LEU A 33 -7.45 20.44 7.64
CA LEU A 33 -6.86 19.90 8.86
C LEU A 33 -6.92 18.37 8.86
N ASP A 34 -5.85 17.73 9.31
CA ASP A 34 -5.88 16.32 9.68
C ASP A 34 -6.71 16.16 10.96
N ASP A 35 -7.98 15.80 10.79
CA ASP A 35 -8.99 15.90 11.84
C ASP A 35 -9.87 14.64 11.87
N GLY A 36 -9.37 13.63 12.59
CA GLY A 36 -10.10 12.38 12.79
C GLY A 36 -11.44 12.57 13.53
N ALA A 37 -11.59 13.60 14.36
CA ALA A 37 -12.86 13.87 15.04
C ALA A 37 -13.92 14.36 14.04
N TYR A 38 -13.52 15.20 13.09
CA TYR A 38 -14.38 15.63 11.99
C TYR A 38 -14.80 14.47 11.09
N VAL A 39 -13.85 13.58 10.74
CA VAL A 39 -14.14 12.35 9.97
C VAL A 39 -15.19 11.51 10.69
N VAL A 40 -15.00 11.25 11.99
CA VAL A 40 -15.96 10.49 12.80
C VAL A 40 -17.31 11.19 12.87
N ALA A 41 -17.35 12.51 13.05
CA ALA A 41 -18.60 13.26 13.07
C ALA A 41 -19.39 13.10 11.76
N LYS A 42 -18.73 13.19 10.60
CA LYS A 42 -19.34 12.95 9.28
C LYS A 42 -19.92 11.55 9.16
N ILE A 43 -19.22 10.53 9.65
CA ILE A 43 -19.71 9.14 9.67
C ILE A 43 -20.93 9.00 10.59
N LEU A 44 -20.89 9.59 11.79
CA LEU A 44 -21.98 9.54 12.75
C LEU A 44 -23.24 10.25 12.25
N MET A 45 -23.10 11.30 11.44
CA MET A 45 -24.22 12.00 10.80
C MET A 45 -25.00 11.12 9.81
N LEU A 46 -24.41 10.03 9.31
CA LEU A 46 -25.10 9.07 8.43
C LEU A 46 -26.05 8.15 9.21
N LEU A 47 -25.80 7.92 10.50
CA LEU A 47 -26.52 6.92 11.29
C LEU A 47 -28.04 7.10 11.33
N PRO A 48 -28.61 8.32 11.44
CA PRO A 48 -30.06 8.50 11.43
C PRO A 48 -30.71 8.05 10.11
N GLU A 49 -30.11 8.39 8.97
CA GLU A 49 -30.61 8.02 7.64
C GLU A 49 -30.48 6.50 7.43
N LEU A 50 -29.32 5.93 7.76
CA LEU A 50 -29.10 4.48 7.71
C LEU A 50 -30.13 3.73 8.55
N LYS A 51 -30.41 4.21 9.77
CA LYS A 51 -31.42 3.61 10.64
C LYS A 51 -32.83 3.70 10.03
N GLN A 52 -33.20 4.81 9.40
CA GLN A 52 -34.48 4.95 8.71
C GLN A 52 -34.62 3.95 7.55
N ASN A 53 -33.52 3.67 6.85
CA ASN A 53 -33.45 2.73 5.73
C ASN A 53 -33.17 1.28 6.15
N ASN A 54 -33.08 1.00 7.45
CA ASN A 54 -32.70 -0.32 8.00
C ASN A 54 -31.35 -0.83 7.45
N GLN A 55 -30.40 0.07 7.28
CA GLN A 55 -29.02 -0.16 6.83
C GLN A 55 -28.02 0.12 7.96
N THR A 56 -26.81 -0.40 7.78
CA THR A 56 -25.63 -0.21 8.62
C THR A 56 -24.54 0.53 7.83
N LEU A 57 -23.49 0.99 8.52
CA LEU A 57 -22.31 1.56 7.84
C LEU A 57 -21.63 0.53 6.92
N GLY A 58 -21.61 -0.75 7.32
CA GLY A 58 -21.03 -1.82 6.51
C GLY A 58 -21.75 -1.99 5.16
N ASP A 59 -23.05 -1.75 5.12
CA ASP A 59 -23.84 -1.85 3.88
C ASP A 59 -23.42 -0.82 2.83
N LEU A 60 -22.90 0.35 3.24
CA LEU A 60 -22.39 1.37 2.33
C LEU A 60 -21.15 0.93 1.55
N ILE A 61 -20.37 0.00 2.12
CA ILE A 61 -19.12 -0.49 1.54
C ILE A 61 -19.20 -1.96 1.12
N ALA A 62 -20.36 -2.60 1.28
CA ALA A 62 -20.53 -4.04 1.04
C ALA A 62 -20.26 -4.44 -0.42
N THR A 63 -20.41 -3.53 -1.37
CA THR A 63 -20.16 -3.78 -2.79
C THR A 63 -18.73 -3.46 -3.22
N LEU A 64 -17.87 -2.94 -2.33
CA LEU A 64 -16.48 -2.68 -2.64
C LEU A 64 -15.75 -4.02 -2.83
N LYS A 65 -15.16 -4.18 -4.01
CA LYS A 65 -14.38 -5.37 -4.35
C LYS A 65 -13.25 -5.54 -3.33
N GLN A 66 -13.15 -6.74 -2.77
CA GLN A 66 -12.03 -7.17 -1.96
C GLN A 66 -11.07 -7.97 -2.85
N PRO A 67 -9.75 -7.88 -2.63
CA PRO A 67 -8.81 -8.78 -3.30
C PRO A 67 -9.11 -10.22 -2.89
N ALA A 68 -8.81 -11.17 -3.76
CA ALA A 68 -8.87 -12.59 -3.44
C ALA A 68 -7.80 -12.96 -2.41
N GLU A 69 -6.65 -12.28 -2.44
CA GLU A 69 -5.51 -12.55 -1.57
C GLU A 69 -4.83 -11.25 -1.12
N THR A 70 -4.38 -11.21 0.13
CA THR A 70 -3.55 -10.13 0.66
C THR A 70 -2.48 -10.72 1.57
N ASN A 71 -1.23 -10.29 1.38
CA ASN A 71 -0.10 -10.67 2.23
C ASN A 71 0.75 -9.44 2.55
N GLU A 72 1.25 -9.37 3.78
CA GLU A 72 2.24 -8.38 4.21
C GLU A 72 3.43 -9.08 4.85
N PHE A 73 4.64 -8.67 4.47
CA PHE A 73 5.91 -9.14 5.03
C PHE A 73 6.74 -7.97 5.53
N ARG A 74 7.47 -8.19 6.62
CA ARG A 74 8.30 -7.17 7.28
C ARG A 74 9.70 -7.70 7.48
N PHE A 75 10.62 -7.25 6.65
CA PHE A 75 12.02 -7.66 6.67
C PHE A 75 12.83 -6.72 7.54
N LYS A 76 13.55 -7.28 8.52
CA LYS A 76 14.46 -6.49 9.32
C LYS A 76 15.69 -6.13 8.49
N ILE A 77 16.08 -4.86 8.54
CA ILE A 77 17.35 -4.39 7.97
C ILE A 77 18.39 -4.43 9.10
N THR A 78 19.50 -5.16 8.88
CA THR A 78 20.58 -5.30 9.87
C THR A 78 21.78 -4.42 9.59
N ALA A 79 21.77 -3.68 8.48
CA ALA A 79 22.79 -2.70 8.13
C ALA A 79 22.93 -1.60 9.19
N GLU A 80 24.13 -1.06 9.36
CA GLU A 80 24.36 0.08 10.24
C GLU A 80 23.61 1.34 9.75
N ASP A 81 23.68 1.62 8.44
CA ASP A 81 22.92 2.69 7.79
C ASP A 81 21.69 2.14 7.08
N ILE A 82 20.63 1.94 7.86
CA ILE A 82 19.33 1.42 7.42
C ILE A 82 18.76 2.21 6.24
N THR A 83 18.85 3.55 6.29
CA THR A 83 18.23 4.41 5.29
C THR A 83 18.96 4.32 3.97
N CYS A 84 20.29 4.44 3.99
CA CYS A 84 21.11 4.35 2.78
C CYS A 84 20.97 2.96 2.14
N TYR A 85 21.08 1.91 2.94
CA TYR A 85 20.95 0.53 2.48
C TYR A 85 19.55 0.25 1.92
N GLY A 86 18.50 0.63 2.65
CA GLY A 86 17.12 0.47 2.20
C GLY A 86 16.81 1.20 0.90
N GLN A 87 17.32 2.43 0.73
CA GLN A 87 17.18 3.18 -0.52
C GLN A 87 17.93 2.54 -1.68
N GLN A 88 19.10 1.95 -1.43
CA GLN A 88 19.79 1.16 -2.46
C GLN A 88 18.96 -0.04 -2.90
N VAL A 89 18.45 -0.83 -1.96
CA VAL A 89 17.59 -1.99 -2.24
C VAL A 89 16.38 -1.57 -3.07
N LEU A 90 15.71 -0.47 -2.74
CA LEU A 90 14.55 0.02 -3.49
C LEU A 90 14.91 0.43 -4.92
N ARG A 91 16.04 1.11 -5.14
CA ARG A 91 16.50 1.45 -6.50
C ARG A 91 16.77 0.21 -7.35
N ASP A 92 17.45 -0.76 -6.77
CA ASP A 92 17.74 -2.03 -7.46
C ASP A 92 16.46 -2.84 -7.70
N PHE A 93 15.50 -2.76 -6.78
CA PHE A 93 14.21 -3.43 -6.91
C PHE A 93 13.38 -2.84 -8.04
N GLU A 94 13.36 -1.51 -8.21
CA GLU A 94 12.71 -0.87 -9.34
C GLU A 94 13.27 -1.38 -10.68
N LEU A 95 14.60 -1.46 -10.81
CA LEU A 95 15.26 -2.05 -11.99
C LEU A 95 14.89 -3.53 -12.18
N PHE A 96 14.79 -4.31 -11.11
CA PHE A 96 14.33 -5.68 -11.17
C PHE A 96 12.91 -5.78 -11.72
N VAL A 97 12.00 -4.94 -11.23
CA VAL A 97 10.60 -4.89 -11.67
C VAL A 97 10.48 -4.50 -13.14
N GLU A 98 11.25 -3.51 -13.61
CA GLU A 98 11.27 -3.09 -15.02
C GLU A 98 11.71 -4.20 -15.98
N ASN A 99 12.61 -5.08 -15.53
CA ASN A 99 13.14 -6.17 -16.33
C ASN A 99 12.33 -7.48 -16.19
N GLN A 100 11.30 -7.48 -15.35
CA GLN A 100 10.51 -8.66 -15.07
C GLN A 100 9.26 -8.70 -15.96
N ALA A 101 9.15 -9.72 -16.81
CA ALA A 101 7.94 -9.97 -17.58
C ALA A 101 6.73 -10.09 -16.65
N ASP A 102 5.60 -9.57 -17.11
CA ASP A 102 4.31 -9.48 -16.41
C ASP A 102 4.30 -8.58 -15.16
N PHE A 103 5.38 -7.85 -14.88
CA PHE A 103 5.43 -6.78 -13.88
C PHE A 103 5.47 -5.41 -14.57
N ALA A 104 4.88 -4.39 -13.94
CA ALA A 104 4.94 -3.01 -14.42
C ALA A 104 5.06 -2.04 -13.25
N VAL A 105 6.13 -1.24 -13.21
CA VAL A 105 6.30 -0.19 -12.19
C VAL A 105 5.19 0.86 -12.31
N ASP A 106 4.55 1.18 -11.19
CA ASP A 106 3.65 2.33 -11.06
C ASP A 106 4.47 3.58 -10.72
N ARG A 107 4.62 4.47 -11.71
CA ARG A 107 5.42 5.70 -11.60
C ARG A 107 4.69 6.84 -10.91
N GLU A 108 3.38 6.73 -10.71
CA GLU A 108 2.63 7.74 -9.96
C GLU A 108 2.86 7.58 -8.45
N ASN A 109 3.21 6.37 -8.02
CA ASN A 109 3.54 6.06 -6.64
C ASN A 109 4.72 6.91 -6.11
N GLN A 110 4.53 7.50 -4.92
CA GLN A 110 5.52 8.38 -4.28
C GLN A 110 6.16 7.75 -3.03
N GLU A 111 5.88 6.48 -2.74
CA GLU A 111 6.35 5.79 -1.53
C GLU A 111 6.93 4.42 -1.87
N GLY A 112 8.25 4.25 -1.78
CA GLY A 112 8.90 3.01 -2.16
C GLY A 112 8.68 2.67 -3.65
N VAL A 113 8.60 1.38 -3.96
CA VAL A 113 8.38 0.87 -5.31
C VAL A 113 7.08 0.09 -5.35
N ARG A 114 6.10 0.62 -6.09
CA ARG A 114 4.85 -0.07 -6.40
C ARG A 114 4.93 -0.68 -7.79
N GLY A 115 4.44 -1.91 -7.94
CA GLY A 115 4.31 -2.56 -9.23
C GLY A 115 2.98 -3.27 -9.39
N ASN A 116 2.43 -3.24 -10.60
CA ASN A 116 1.27 -4.03 -10.98
C ASN A 116 1.72 -5.36 -11.58
N VAL A 117 0.96 -6.43 -11.31
CA VAL A 117 1.22 -7.76 -11.85
C VAL A 117 0.12 -8.20 -12.79
N SER A 118 0.50 -8.96 -13.82
CA SER A 118 -0.38 -9.46 -14.87
C SER A 118 -0.01 -10.90 -15.24
N GLY A 119 -0.67 -11.47 -16.26
CA GLY A 119 -0.26 -12.73 -16.89
C GLY A 119 -0.13 -13.89 -15.90
N GLN A 120 1.06 -14.49 -15.82
CA GLN A 120 1.28 -15.64 -14.95
C GLN A 120 1.11 -15.33 -13.45
N TYR A 121 1.26 -14.06 -13.07
CA TYR A 121 1.16 -13.54 -11.71
C TYR A 121 -0.23 -13.03 -11.34
N GLY A 122 -1.24 -13.23 -12.18
CA GLY A 122 -2.62 -12.89 -11.89
C GLY A 122 -2.98 -11.45 -12.26
N SER A 123 -3.80 -10.81 -11.43
CA SER A 123 -4.24 -9.42 -11.61
C SER A 123 -4.19 -8.73 -10.26
N GLY A 124 -3.14 -7.96 -10.01
CA GLY A 124 -2.86 -7.46 -8.67
C GLY A 124 -1.75 -6.42 -8.64
N TRP A 125 -1.25 -6.17 -7.44
CA TRP A 125 -0.15 -5.22 -7.22
C TRP A 125 0.72 -5.65 -6.04
N PHE A 126 1.93 -5.10 -5.97
CA PHE A 126 2.78 -5.15 -4.80
C PHE A 126 3.38 -3.78 -4.49
N LEU A 127 3.79 -3.59 -3.24
CA LEU A 127 4.48 -2.39 -2.77
C LEU A 127 5.63 -2.82 -1.86
N LEU A 128 6.86 -2.48 -2.24
CA LEU A 128 8.03 -2.59 -1.38
C LEU A 128 8.44 -1.20 -0.91
N ARG A 129 8.47 -0.96 0.40
CA ARG A 129 8.81 0.35 0.97
C ARG A 129 9.60 0.26 2.25
N LEU A 130 10.32 1.32 2.59
CA LEU A 130 10.88 1.47 3.93
C LEU A 130 9.77 1.83 4.93
N SER A 131 9.82 1.23 6.12
CA SER A 131 8.99 1.67 7.23
C SER A 131 9.41 3.05 7.71
N LEU A 132 8.44 3.89 8.08
CA LEU A 132 8.67 5.25 8.57
C LEU A 132 9.10 5.30 10.04
N HIS A 133 8.85 4.23 10.80
CA HIS A 133 9.01 4.20 12.26
C HIS A 133 9.95 3.10 12.74
N GLU A 134 10.17 2.07 11.93
CA GLU A 134 10.91 0.87 12.30
C GLU A 134 12.00 0.60 11.25
N PRO A 135 13.11 -0.07 11.61
CA PRO A 135 14.19 -0.40 10.68
C PRO A 135 13.82 -1.60 9.79
N LEU A 136 12.72 -1.45 9.05
CA LEU A 136 12.08 -2.53 8.29
C LEU A 136 11.91 -2.14 6.83
N LEU A 137 12.03 -3.14 5.97
CA LEU A 137 11.52 -3.12 4.60
C LEU A 137 10.19 -3.88 4.59
N VAL A 138 9.12 -3.24 4.13
CA VAL A 138 7.76 -3.78 4.15
C VAL A 138 7.33 -4.11 2.73
N LEU A 139 6.91 -5.35 2.50
CA LEU A 139 6.32 -5.81 1.25
C LEU A 139 4.83 -6.08 1.46
N GLN A 140 3.99 -5.43 0.68
CA GLN A 140 2.56 -5.75 0.57
C GLN A 140 2.30 -6.34 -0.82
N VAL A 141 1.45 -7.37 -0.89
CA VAL A 141 1.04 -7.99 -2.15
C VAL A 141 -0.46 -8.27 -2.11
N GLU A 142 -1.18 -7.86 -3.14
CA GLU A 142 -2.60 -8.14 -3.32
C GLU A 142 -2.87 -8.71 -4.71
N ASN A 143 -3.81 -9.65 -4.80
CA ASN A 143 -4.28 -10.19 -6.07
C ASN A 143 -5.79 -10.37 -6.08
N ASP A 144 -6.39 -10.20 -7.25
CA ASP A 144 -7.78 -10.50 -7.54
C ASP A 144 -8.01 -11.97 -7.92
N GLN A 145 -6.95 -12.77 -7.98
CA GLN A 145 -7.00 -14.21 -8.30
C GLN A 145 -6.33 -15.00 -7.18
N SER A 146 -6.96 -16.10 -6.78
CA SER A 146 -6.41 -17.03 -5.78
C SER A 146 -5.12 -17.71 -6.25
N ASP A 147 -4.27 -18.07 -5.30
CA ASP A 147 -3.00 -18.76 -5.43
C ASP A 147 -1.94 -17.99 -6.25
N LYS A 148 -2.09 -16.67 -6.42
CA LYS A 148 -1.18 -15.83 -7.23
C LYS A 148 -0.21 -15.03 -6.40
N ASN A 149 -0.56 -14.66 -5.17
CA ASN A 149 0.36 -14.00 -4.27
C ASN A 149 1.60 -14.85 -4.03
N ALA A 150 1.46 -16.18 -3.88
CA ALA A 150 2.61 -17.08 -3.71
C ALA A 150 3.64 -16.94 -4.84
N CYS A 151 3.18 -16.95 -6.11
CA CYS A 151 4.04 -16.76 -7.27
C CYS A 151 4.74 -15.40 -7.29
N VAL A 152 4.04 -14.32 -6.90
CA VAL A 152 4.61 -12.98 -6.82
C VAL A 152 5.67 -12.91 -5.72
N ILE A 153 5.36 -13.46 -4.54
CA ILE A 153 6.25 -13.48 -3.37
C ILE A 153 7.50 -14.29 -3.67
N GLU A 154 7.38 -15.49 -4.23
CA GLU A 154 8.53 -16.31 -4.67
C GLU A 154 9.44 -15.51 -5.58
N LYS A 155 8.85 -14.80 -6.55
CA LYS A 155 9.62 -14.02 -7.52
C LYS A 155 10.38 -12.88 -6.85
N ILE A 156 9.73 -12.12 -5.98
CA ILE A 156 10.35 -11.05 -5.21
C ILE A 156 11.40 -11.60 -4.22
N ALA A 157 11.18 -12.79 -3.66
CA ALA A 157 12.14 -13.46 -2.79
C ALA A 157 13.47 -13.71 -3.49
N THR A 158 13.45 -14.13 -4.77
CA THR A 158 14.69 -14.32 -5.56
C THR A 158 15.51 -13.04 -5.72
N PHE A 159 14.85 -11.89 -5.65
CA PHE A 159 15.53 -10.60 -5.62
C PHE A 159 16.11 -10.30 -4.23
N LEU A 160 15.30 -10.44 -3.17
CA LEU A 160 15.68 -10.11 -1.79
C LEU A 160 16.82 -10.99 -1.26
N GLN A 161 16.92 -12.26 -1.70
CA GLN A 161 18.01 -13.18 -1.33
C GLN A 161 19.42 -12.69 -1.73
N LYS A 162 19.53 -11.68 -2.60
CA LYS A 162 20.81 -11.08 -2.99
C LYS A 162 21.38 -10.12 -1.92
N TYR A 163 20.58 -9.79 -0.91
CA TYR A 163 20.86 -8.77 0.09
C TYR A 163 21.04 -9.41 1.48
N GLU A 164 22.29 -9.59 1.90
CA GLU A 164 22.62 -10.27 3.17
C GLU A 164 22.09 -9.53 4.41
N GLU A 165 21.96 -8.21 4.34
CA GLU A 165 21.48 -7.40 5.48
C GLU A 165 19.95 -7.23 5.48
N ILE A 166 19.23 -8.01 4.68
CA ILE A 166 17.76 -8.14 4.72
C ILE A 166 17.42 -9.51 5.31
N ASP A 167 16.80 -9.51 6.49
CA ASP A 167 16.26 -10.73 7.09
C ASP A 167 15.01 -11.20 6.35
N SER A 168 15.21 -12.05 5.35
CA SER A 168 14.16 -12.62 4.49
C SER A 168 13.66 -13.99 4.95
N GLN A 169 14.07 -14.48 6.13
CA GLN A 169 13.65 -15.79 6.67
C GLN A 169 12.13 -15.93 6.80
N GLN A 170 11.41 -14.82 6.94
CA GLN A 170 9.93 -14.83 7.00
C GLN A 170 9.27 -15.29 5.70
N ILE A 171 9.93 -15.14 4.54
CA ILE A 171 9.37 -15.60 3.26
C ILE A 171 9.40 -17.13 3.20
N GLU A 172 10.50 -17.74 3.64
CA GLU A 172 10.69 -19.19 3.62
C GLU A 172 9.64 -19.92 4.48
N ASN A 173 9.27 -19.32 5.62
CA ASN A 173 8.25 -19.88 6.52
C ASN A 173 6.81 -19.76 5.99
N ASN A 174 6.54 -18.84 5.06
CA ASN A 174 5.19 -18.61 4.51
C ASN A 174 4.95 -19.32 3.17
N LEU A 175 6.00 -19.63 2.42
CA LEU A 175 5.92 -20.42 1.18
C LEU A 175 5.95 -21.95 1.44
N GLY A 176 6.26 -22.37 2.68
CA GLY A 176 6.44 -23.76 3.08
C GLY A 176 5.21 -24.47 3.69
N ASN A 177 4.01 -23.88 3.64
CA ASN A 177 2.76 -24.49 4.12
C ASN A 177 1.74 -24.65 2.99
#